data_AF-A0A7Z9WG27-F1
#
_entry.id   AF-A0A7Z9WG27-F1
#
_cell.length_a   1.000
_cell.length_b   1.000
_cell.length_c   1.000
_cell.angle_alpha   90.00
_cell.angle_beta   90.00
_cell.angle_gamma   90.00
#
_symmetry.space_group_name_H-M   'P 1'
#
loop_
_entity.id
_entity.type
_entity.pdbx_description
1 polymer ?
#
loop_
_entity_poly.entity_id
_entity_poly.type
_entity_poly.pdbx_seq_one_letter_code
_entity_poly.pdbx_strand_id
1 'polypeptide(L)' 'MNDERKIEEVGKTSATDRDPNTSDKFTFWLAPKVIVNPFDIVEVEQVSHEEKSKTFGLVTTLEHRTDS' A
#
# COMPACT_ATOMS: atom_id res chain seq x y z
N MET A 1 -2.73 -0.44 -29.14
CA MET A 1 -2.04 0.46 -28.20
C MET A 1 -1.85 -0.32 -26.92
N ASN A 2 -0.66 -0.87 -26.67
CA ASN A 2 -0.31 -1.34 -25.34
C ASN A 2 -0.03 -0.09 -24.52
N ASP A 3 -1.03 0.35 -23.77
CA ASP A 3 -0.83 1.34 -22.72
C ASP A 3 -0.13 0.59 -21.58
N GLU A 4 1.20 0.64 -21.56
CA GLU A 4 1.98 0.19 -20.41
C GLU A 4 1.64 1.12 -19.25
N ARG A 5 0.60 0.75 -18.50
CA ARG A 5 0.19 1.44 -17.29
C ARG A 5 1.39 1.49 -16.36
N LYS A 6 2.02 2.66 -16.29
CA LYS A 6 3.14 2.92 -15.41
C LYS A 6 2.60 2.90 -13.98
N ILE A 7 2.77 1.77 -13.30
CA ILE A 7 2.42 1.64 -11.88
C ILE A 7 3.46 2.48 -11.13
N GLU A 8 3.02 3.66 -10.65
CA GLU A 8 3.88 4.50 -9.84
C GLU A 8 3.89 3.99 -8.39
N GLU A 9 5.08 3.83 -7.82
CA GLU A 9 5.25 3.40 -6.43
C GLU A 9 4.65 4.45 -5.49
N VAL A 10 3.55 4.12 -4.82
CA VAL A 10 2.89 5.03 -3.88
C VAL A 10 3.59 5.06 -2.51
N GLY A 11 4.39 4.04 -2.21
CA GLY A 11 5.23 3.95 -1.02
C GLY A 11 5.39 2.53 -0.51
N LYS A 12 5.64 2.36 0.80
CA LYS A 12 6.08 1.07 1.38
C LYS A 12 5.18 0.60 2.51
N THR A 13 4.83 -0.69 2.48
CA THR A 13 4.10 -1.34 3.56
C THR A 13 4.88 -1.34 4.86
N SER A 14 4.18 -1.16 5.98
CA SER A 14 4.75 -1.21 7.32
C SER A 14 4.02 -2.28 8.13
N ALA A 15 4.77 -3.28 8.61
CA ALA A 15 4.28 -4.27 9.55
C ALA A 15 5.09 -4.10 10.84
N THR A 16 4.40 -3.78 11.93
CA THR A 16 4.99 -3.74 13.27
C THR A 16 4.36 -4.83 14.13
N ASP A 17 4.97 -5.19 15.25
CA ASP A 17 4.39 -6.21 16.15
C ASP A 17 2.98 -5.83 16.64
N ARG A 18 2.68 -4.54 16.73
CA ARG A 18 1.37 -4.02 17.16
C ARG A 18 0.35 -3.99 16.01
N ASP A 19 0.81 -3.78 14.79
CA ASP A 19 -0.01 -3.64 13.58
C ASP A 19 0.62 -4.49 12.46
N PRO A 20 0.39 -5.82 12.45
CA PRO A 20 0.90 -6.69 11.40
C PRO A 20 0.10 -6.53 10.11
N ASN A 21 0.75 -6.74 8.96
CA ASN A 21 0.05 -6.79 7.68
C ASN A 21 -0.60 -8.17 7.49
N THR A 22 -1.85 -8.15 7.04
CA THR A 22 -2.63 -9.33 6.69
C THR A 22 -3.21 -9.14 5.29
N SER A 23 -3.75 -10.21 4.70
CA SER A 23 -4.43 -10.10 3.41
C SER A 23 -5.68 -9.21 3.46
N ASP A 24 -6.29 -9.02 4.64
CA ASP A 24 -7.49 -8.19 4.83
C ASP A 24 -7.18 -6.72 5.11
N LYS A 25 -6.06 -6.45 5.80
CA LYS A 25 -5.68 -5.08 6.21
C LYS A 25 -4.16 -4.95 6.30
N PHE A 26 -3.66 -3.86 5.73
CA PHE A 26 -2.27 -3.44 5.83
C PHE A 26 -2.17 -1.92 5.89
N THR A 27 -1.05 -1.42 6.41
CA THR A 27 -0.73 0.00 6.46
C THR A 27 0.52 0.27 5.63
N PHE A 28 0.58 1.43 4.98
CA PHE A 28 1.74 1.84 4.19
C PHE A 28 2.05 3.32 4.39
N TRP A 29 3.33 3.65 4.24
CA TRP A 29 3.81 5.02 4.21
C TRP A 29 3.73 5.55 2.78
N LEU A 30 3.34 6.81 2.63
CA LEU A 30 3.35 7.50 1.34
C LEU A 30 4.76 7.95 0.99
N ALA A 31 5.15 7.74 -0.27
CA ALA A 31 6.38 8.32 -0.81
C ALA A 31 6.28 9.85 -0.86
N PRO A 32 7.41 10.58 -0.79
CA PRO A 32 7.39 12.03 -0.86
C PRO A 32 6.67 12.53 -2.12
N LYS A 33 5.79 13.53 -1.95
CA LYS A 33 4.98 14.15 -3.02
C LYS A 33 3.91 13.22 -3.64
N VAL A 34 3.66 12.04 -3.07
CA VAL A 34 2.52 11.21 -3.43
C VAL A 34 1.31 11.60 -2.57
N ILE A 35 0.16 11.73 -3.23
CA ILE A 35 -1.13 11.94 -2.59
C ILE A 35 -2.01 10.75 -2.96
N VAL A 36 -2.67 10.16 -1.98
CA VAL A 36 -3.74 9.18 -2.17
C VAL A 36 -5.03 9.75 -1.60
N ASN A 37 -6.16 9.39 -2.20
CA ASN A 37 -7.49 9.78 -1.74
C ASN A 37 -8.21 8.58 -1.11
N PRO A 38 -9.20 8.83 -0.23
CA PRO A 38 -10.15 7.80 0.13
C PRO A 38 -10.76 7.17 -1.11
N PHE A 39 -10.96 5.85 -1.07
CA PHE A 39 -11.47 5.03 -2.17
C PHE A 39 -10.56 4.81 -3.37
N ASP A 40 -9.31 5.32 -3.35
CA ASP A 40 -8.32 4.89 -4.32
C ASP A 40 -8.02 3.39 -4.15
N ILE A 41 -7.74 2.71 -5.27
CA ILE A 41 -7.32 1.31 -5.28
C ILE A 41 -5.79 1.27 -5.35
N VAL A 42 -5.18 0.53 -4.42
CA VAL A 42 -3.73 0.32 -4.38
C VAL A 42 -3.41 -1.15 -4.66
N GLU A 43 -2.33 -1.39 -5.38
CA GLU A 43 -1.79 -2.73 -5.63
C GLU A 43 -0.59 -2.96 -4.69
N VAL A 44 -0.56 -4.11 -4.02
CA VAL A 44 0.56 -4.52 -3.19
C VAL A 44 0.99 -5.94 -3.56
N GLU A 45 2.31 -6.15 -3.67
CA GLU A 45 2.85 -7.50 -3.77
C GLU A 45 2.83 -8.15 -2.38
N GLN A 46 2.13 -9.27 -2.25
CA GLN A 46 2.14 -10.05 -1.03
C GLN A 46 3.47 -10.81 -0.95
N VAL A 47 4.20 -10.62 0.15
CA VAL A 47 5.44 -11.36 0.43
C VAL A 47 5.06 -12.77 0.90
N SER A 48 4.71 -13.66 -0.03
CA SER A 48 4.70 -15.10 0.22
C SER A 48 6.05 -15.67 -0.15
N HIS A 49 6.54 -16.64 0.62
CA HIS A 49 7.85 -17.26 0.41
C HIS A 49 7.94 -18.07 -0.90
N GLU A 50 6.80 -18.41 -1.52
CA GLU A 50 6.77 -19.34 -2.66
C GLU A 50 6.17 -18.72 -3.94
N GLU A 51 5.28 -17.73 -3.85
CA GLU A 51 4.60 -17.16 -5.01
C GLU A 51 4.40 -15.64 -4.92
N LYS A 52 4.51 -14.97 -6.07
CA LYS A 52 4.17 -13.55 -6.20
C LYS A 52 2.65 -13.41 -6.34
N SER A 53 1.97 -13.14 -5.23
CA SER A 53 0.56 -12.76 -5.25
C SER A 53 0.41 -11.24 -5.24
N LYS A 54 -0.62 -10.73 -5.90
CA LYS A 54 -0.99 -9.32 -5.95
C LYS A 54 -2.31 -9.14 -5.21
N THR A 55 -2.30 -8.26 -4.23
CA THR A 55 -3.49 -7.88 -3.46
C THR A 55 -3.89 -6.46 -3.86
N PHE A 56 -5.19 -6.26 -4.09
CA PHE A 56 -5.75 -4.94 -4.36
C PHE A 56 -6.52 -4.47 -3.13
N GLY A 57 -6.07 -3.37 -2.55
CA GLY A 57 -6.68 -2.75 -1.37
C GLY A 57 -7.44 -1.48 -1.72
N LEU A 58 -8.47 -1.19 -0.95
CA LEU A 58 -9.18 0.10 -0.99
C LEU A 58 -8.66 1.01 0.11
N VAL A 59 -8.27 2.24 -0.22
CA VAL A 59 -7.87 3.23 0.78
C VAL A 59 -9.08 3.64 1.61
N THR A 60 -9.05 3.33 2.91
CA THR A 60 -10.16 3.59 3.84
C THR A 60 -9.85 4.69 4.85
N THR A 61 -8.61 4.77 5.33
CA THR A 61 -8.18 5.72 6.36
C THR A 61 -6.88 6.41 5.94
N LEU A 62 -6.80 7.73 6.13
CA LEU A 62 -5.55 8.49 6.03
C LEU A 62 -5.19 9.04 7.42
N GLU A 63 -4.00 8.72 7.89
CA GLU A 63 -3.47 9.20 9.17
C GLU A 63 -2.28 10.13 8.91
N HIS A 64 -2.18 11.23 9.66
CA HIS A 64 -0.99 12.07 9.70
C HIS A 64 -0.31 11.86 11.04
N ARG A 65 0.84 11.16 11.02
CA ARG A 65 1.66 10.95 12.21
C ARG A 65 2.77 12.00 12.25
N THR A 66 2.78 12.80 13.31
CA THR A 66 3.87 13.74 13.61
C THR A 66 4.58 13.22 14.86
N ASP A 67 5.90 13.13 14.82
CA ASP A 67 6.69 12.93 16.03
C ASP A 67 6.64 14.24 16.82
N SER A 68 6.08 14.21 18.04
CA SER A 68 5.94 15.39 18.91
C SER A 68 7.16 15.54 19.80
#